data_AF-A0A2N6E3A4-F1
#
_entry.id   AF-A0A2N6E3A4-F1
#
_cell.length_a   1.000
_cell.length_b   1.000
_cell.length_c   1.000
_cell.angle_alpha   90.00
_cell.angle_beta   90.00
_cell.angle_gamma   90.00
#
_symmetry.space_group_name_H-M   'P 1'
#
loop_
_entity.id
_entity.type
_entity.pdbx_description
1 polymer ?
#
loop_
_entity_poly.entity_id
_entity_poly.type
_entity_poly.pdbx_seq_one_letter_code
_entity_poly.pdbx_strand_id
1 'polypeptide(L)'
;MSLSGLFGRDSFFLGWWGVGGMIAVIAYNIWAYCCGRCALGHFVQLNGVTWLLVAGNLVAGLILVMLKLGKHRDIEPLQCSCGNSVDEEWLYCPECGRKR
;
A
#
# COMPACT_ATOMS: atom_id res chain seq x y z
N MET A 1 -21.55 -51.36 4.15
CA MET A 1 -21.61 -50.10 3.40
C MET A 1 -20.17 -49.64 3.20
N SER A 2 -19.66 -49.66 1.96
CA SER A 2 -18.22 -49.58 1.69
C SER A 2 -17.69 -48.15 1.77
N LEU A 3 -16.73 -47.91 2.66
CA LEU A 3 -16.07 -46.61 2.93
C LEU A 3 -15.25 -46.08 1.73
N SER A 4 -14.96 -46.92 0.75
CA SER A 4 -14.20 -46.59 -0.47
C SER A 4 -14.94 -45.69 -1.46
N GLY A 5 -16.28 -45.66 -1.43
CA GLY A 5 -17.09 -44.83 -2.34
C GLY A 5 -17.20 -43.36 -1.94
N LEU A 6 -17.04 -43.04 -0.65
CA LEU A 6 -17.12 -41.66 -0.15
C LEU A 6 -15.86 -40.87 -0.52
N PHE A 7 -14.69 -41.47 -0.31
CA PHE A 7 -13.39 -40.82 -0.53
C PHE A 7 -13.16 -40.44 -2.01
N GLY A 8 -13.63 -41.27 -2.95
CA GLY A 8 -13.52 -40.99 -4.38
C GLY A 8 -14.38 -39.81 -4.85
N ARG A 9 -15.61 -39.68 -4.32
CA ARG A 9 -16.53 -38.60 -4.70
C ARG A 9 -16.08 -37.25 -4.16
N ASP A 10 -15.60 -37.20 -2.92
CA ASP A 10 -15.13 -35.97 -2.28
C ASP A 10 -13.80 -35.49 -2.89
N SER A 11 -12.91 -36.43 -3.26
CA SER A 11 -11.67 -36.12 -3.98
C SER A 11 -11.91 -35.59 -5.39
N PHE A 12 -12.93 -36.11 -6.10
CA PHE A 12 -13.33 -35.60 -7.42
C PHE A 12 -13.92 -34.20 -7.32
N PHE A 13 -14.73 -33.94 -6.29
CA PHE A 13 -15.31 -32.62 -6.05
C PHE A 13 -14.21 -31.59 -5.73
N LEU A 14 -13.29 -31.92 -4.82
CA LEU A 14 -12.13 -31.07 -4.50
C LEU A 14 -11.23 -30.83 -5.72
N GLY A 15 -11.00 -31.87 -6.53
CA GLY A 15 -10.25 -31.75 -7.79
C GLY A 15 -10.93 -30.82 -8.79
N TRP A 16 -12.25 -30.95 -8.98
CA TRP A 16 -13.03 -30.11 -9.89
C TRP A 16 -13.02 -28.63 -9.48
N TRP A 17 -13.24 -28.35 -8.19
CA TRP A 17 -13.17 -26.98 -7.66
C TRP A 17 -11.75 -26.42 -7.69
N GLY A 18 -10.73 -27.26 -7.46
CA GLY A 18 -9.33 -26.87 -7.59
C GLY A 18 -8.98 -26.46 -9.03
N VAL A 19 -9.42 -27.24 -10.02
CA VAL A 19 -9.24 -26.90 -11.45
C VAL A 19 -9.98 -25.61 -11.80
N GLY A 20 -11.21 -25.44 -11.34
CA GLY A 20 -11.98 -24.20 -11.52
C GLY A 20 -11.29 -22.98 -10.92
N GLY A 21 -10.75 -23.10 -9.71
CA GLY A 21 -9.98 -22.04 -9.05
C GLY A 21 -8.70 -21.68 -9.82
N MET A 22 -7.95 -22.67 -10.31
CA MET A 22 -6.76 -22.43 -11.13
C MET A 22 -7.10 -21.71 -12.44
N ILE A 23 -8.18 -22.11 -13.12
CA ILE A 23 -8.65 -21.44 -14.33
C ILE A 23 -9.06 -19.99 -14.03
N ALA A 24 -9.76 -19.75 -12.92
CA ALA A 24 -10.15 -18.40 -12.52
C ALA A 24 -8.93 -17.49 -12.24
N VAL A 25 -7.92 -18.01 -11.57
CA VAL A 25 -6.66 -17.28 -11.33
C VAL A 25 -5.95 -16.97 -12.65
N ILE A 26 -5.84 -17.95 -13.56
CA ILE A 26 -5.20 -17.74 -14.87
C ILE A 26 -5.99 -16.71 -15.69
N ALA A 27 -7.31 -16.83 -15.75
CA ALA A 27 -8.18 -15.89 -16.46
C ALA A 27 -8.08 -14.47 -15.90
N TYR A 28 -8.07 -14.32 -14.56
CA TYR A 28 -7.89 -13.03 -13.91
C TYR A 28 -6.53 -12.42 -14.22
N ASN A 29 -5.46 -13.21 -14.17
CA ASN A 29 -4.11 -12.73 -14.50
C ASN A 29 -3.99 -12.35 -15.98
N ILE A 30 -4.59 -13.11 -16.91
CA ILE A 30 -4.63 -12.76 -18.33
C ILE A 30 -5.43 -11.48 -18.54
N TRP A 31 -6.60 -11.35 -17.90
CA TRP A 31 -7.42 -10.14 -17.99
C TRP A 31 -6.67 -8.93 -17.43
N ALA A 32 -6.04 -9.05 -16.26
CA ALA A 32 -5.22 -8.00 -15.66
C ALA A 32 -3.99 -7.65 -16.51
N TYR A 33 -3.37 -8.64 -17.16
CA TYR A 33 -2.26 -8.43 -18.08
C TYR A 33 -2.70 -7.71 -19.37
N CYS A 34 -3.85 -8.10 -19.94
CA CYS A 34 -4.43 -7.46 -21.11
C CYS A 34 -4.92 -6.04 -20.77
N CYS A 35 -5.66 -5.84 -19.68
CA CYS A 35 -6.03 -4.51 -19.19
C CYS A 35 -4.80 -3.68 -18.83
N GLY A 36 -3.76 -4.27 -18.26
CA GLY A 36 -2.49 -3.61 -17.98
C GLY A 36 -1.78 -3.17 -19.26
N ARG A 37 -1.69 -4.03 -20.29
CA ARG A 37 -1.14 -3.67 -21.61
C ARG A 37 -2.01 -2.65 -22.34
N CYS A 38 -3.33 -2.75 -22.27
CA CYS A 38 -4.26 -1.80 -22.88
C CYS A 38 -4.20 -0.44 -22.17
N ALA A 39 -4.11 -0.44 -20.83
CA ALA A 39 -3.91 0.78 -20.04
C ALA A 39 -2.57 1.41 -20.40
N LEU A 40 -1.47 0.65 -20.39
CA LEU A 40 -0.14 1.15 -20.79
C LEU A 40 -0.14 1.66 -22.24
N GLY A 41 -0.82 0.98 -23.16
CA GLY A 41 -0.98 1.43 -24.55
C GLY A 41 -1.74 2.76 -24.65
N HIS A 42 -2.81 2.93 -23.87
CA HIS A 42 -3.55 4.19 -23.80
C HIS A 42 -2.76 5.31 -23.09
N PHE A 43 -1.95 4.99 -22.08
CA PHE A 43 -1.02 5.93 -21.45
C PHE A 43 0.06 6.39 -22.44
N VAL A 44 0.56 5.51 -23.31
CA VAL A 44 1.55 5.87 -24.34
C VAL A 44 0.93 6.74 -25.45
N GLN A 45 -0.37 6.60 -25.73
CA GLN A 45 -1.11 7.43 -26.69
C GLN A 45 -1.56 8.80 -26.13
N LEU A 46 -1.19 9.15 -24.90
CA LEU A 46 -1.51 10.46 -24.35
C LEU A 46 -0.85 11.57 -25.18
N ASN A 47 -1.63 12.61 -25.49
CA ASN A 47 -1.14 13.78 -26.20
C ASN A 47 -0.07 14.51 -25.35
N GLY A 48 0.88 15.21 -25.98
CA GLY A 48 2.07 15.74 -25.28
C GLY A 48 1.76 16.64 -24.07
N VAL A 49 0.65 17.38 -24.12
CA VAL A 49 0.14 18.22 -23.01
C VAL A 49 -0.29 17.37 -21.81
N THR A 50 -0.94 16.23 -22.06
CA THR A 50 -1.41 15.34 -20.99
C THR A 50 -0.24 14.64 -20.31
N TRP A 51 0.81 14.29 -21.04
CA TRP A 51 2.06 13.78 -20.47
C TRP A 51 2.73 14.81 -19.56
N LEU A 52 2.75 16.08 -19.95
CA LEU A 52 3.32 17.16 -19.15
C LEU A 52 2.55 17.36 -17.83
N LEU A 53 1.22 17.25 -17.86
CA LEU A 53 0.36 17.29 -16.67
C LEU A 53 0.60 16.09 -15.74
N VAL A 54 0.70 14.87 -16.29
CA VAL A 54 0.97 13.66 -15.50
C VAL A 54 2.35 13.74 -14.86
N ALA A 55 3.39 14.11 -15.63
CA ALA A 55 4.74 14.27 -15.11
C ALA A 55 4.82 15.37 -14.05
N GLY A 56 4.17 16.52 -14.27
CA GLY A 56 4.13 17.61 -13.30
C GLY A 56 3.48 17.21 -11.97
N ASN A 57 2.34 16.51 -12.01
CA ASN A 57 1.67 16.02 -10.80
C ASN A 57 2.49 14.93 -10.10
N LEU A 58 3.16 14.06 -10.85
CA LEU A 58 4.05 13.03 -10.29
C LEU A 58 5.21 13.70 -9.52
N VAL A 59 5.85 14.70 -10.11
CA VAL A 59 6.95 15.46 -9.49
C VAL A 59 6.46 16.20 -8.25
N ALA A 60 5.31 16.89 -8.33
CA ALA A 60 4.72 17.57 -7.18
C ALA A 60 4.40 16.60 -6.04
N GLY A 61 3.85 15.42 -6.36
CA GLY A 61 3.59 14.35 -5.39
C GLY A 61 4.85 13.83 -4.73
N LEU A 62 5.92 13.60 -5.50
CA LEU A 62 7.22 13.17 -4.97
C LEU A 62 7.83 14.20 -4.03
N ILE A 63 7.77 15.49 -4.39
CA ILE A 63 8.24 16.59 -3.52
C ILE A 63 7.45 16.59 -2.22
N LEU A 64 6.12 16.45 -2.28
CA LEU A 64 5.27 16.40 -1.09
C LEU A 64 5.60 15.22 -0.17
N VAL A 65 5.85 14.04 -0.75
CA VAL A 65 6.25 12.85 -0.01
C VAL A 65 7.61 13.05 0.65
N MET A 66 8.58 13.61 -0.06
CA MET A 66 9.92 13.92 0.49
C MET A 66 9.85 14.93 1.63
N LEU A 67 9.06 15.99 1.48
CA LEU A 67 8.86 16.99 2.53
C LEU A 67 8.16 16.39 3.75
N LYS A 68 7.17 15.51 3.55
CA LYS A 68 6.46 14.85 4.65
C LYS A 68 7.33 13.84 5.40
N LEU A 69 8.17 13.09 4.67
CA LEU A 69 9.14 12.17 5.25
C LEU A 69 10.24 12.92 6.01
N GLY A 70 10.70 14.07 5.49
CA GLY A 70 11.64 14.95 6.18
C GLY A 70 11.05 15.54 7.46
N LYS A 71 9.81 16.07 7.39
CA LYS A 71 9.14 16.70 8.54
C LYS A 71 8.91 15.74 9.71
N HIS A 72 8.69 14.44 9.45
CA HIS A 72 8.56 13.45 10.53
C HIS A 72 9.89 13.11 11.21
N ARG A 73 11.02 13.48 10.62
CA ARG A 73 12.34 13.07 11.10
C ARG A 73 13.01 14.08 12.03
N ASP A 74 12.50 15.31 12.11
CA ASP A 74 13.13 16.42 12.84
C ASP A 74 12.45 16.79 14.18
N ILE A 75 11.44 16.06 14.63
CA ILE A 75 10.85 16.27 15.96
C ILE A 75 11.49 15.28 16.93
N GLU A 76 12.75 15.54 17.31
CA GLU A 76 13.27 14.93 18.53
C GLU A 76 12.46 15.50 19.71
N PRO A 77 11.75 14.66 20.49
CA PRO A 77 11.01 15.14 21.64
C PRO A 77 12.00 15.70 22.63
N LEU A 78 11.84 16.97 23.01
CA LEU A 78 12.69 17.55 24.02
C LEU A 78 12.46 16.84 25.34
N GLN A 79 13.53 16.25 25.85
CA GLN A 79 13.52 15.62 27.16
C GLN A 79 13.74 16.70 28.20
N CYS A 80 12.80 16.81 29.13
CA CYS A 80 13.01 17.58 30.34
C CYS A 80 14.01 16.85 31.24
N SER A 81 14.77 17.55 32.09
CA SER A 81 15.70 16.95 33.05
C SER A 81 15.04 16.00 34.07
N CYS A 82 13.71 15.97 34.15
CA CYS A 82 12.96 14.97 34.92
C CYS A 82 12.79 13.61 34.18
N GLY A 83 13.25 13.51 32.93
CA GLY A 83 13.19 12.30 32.12
C GLY A 83 11.94 12.17 31.23
N ASN A 84 10.99 13.10 31.33
CA ASN A 84 9.78 13.08 30.50
C ASN A 84 9.95 13.85 29.19
N SER A 85 9.32 13.33 28.13
CA SER A 85 9.18 14.00 26.84
C SER A 85 8.20 15.16 26.96
N VAL A 86 8.65 16.36 26.60
CA VAL A 86 7.84 17.58 26.58
C VAL A 86 7.70 18.01 25.12
N ASP A 87 6.47 18.30 24.71
CA ASP A 87 6.17 18.81 23.37
C ASP A 87 6.73 20.23 23.20
N GLU A 88 7.16 20.60 21.98
CA GLU A 88 7.93 21.83 21.73
C GLU A 88 7.19 23.11 22.14
N GLU A 89 5.86 23.05 22.17
CA GLU A 89 4.96 24.17 22.50
C GLU A 89 4.91 24.51 23.99
N TRP A 90 5.44 23.64 24.88
CA TRP A 90 5.34 23.82 26.33
C TRP A 90 6.56 24.55 26.91
N LEU A 91 6.32 25.74 27.48
CA LEU A 91 7.36 26.53 28.17
C LEU A 91 7.79 25.92 29.52
N TYR A 92 6.91 25.14 30.14
CA TYR A 92 7.10 24.50 31.44
C TYR A 92 6.66 23.04 31.36
N CYS A 93 7.41 22.14 32.02
CA CYS A 93 7.05 20.73 32.09
C CYS A 93 5.79 20.54 32.95
N PRO A 94 4.73 19.86 32.47
CA PRO A 94 3.51 19.65 33.24
C PRO A 94 3.71 18.77 34.48
N GLU A 95 4.77 17.96 34.50
CA GLU A 95 5.04 16.98 35.56
C GLU A 95 5.92 17.56 36.67
N CYS A 96 6.95 18.32 36.32
CA CYS A 96 7.92 18.85 37.29
C CYS A 96 7.88 20.38 37.46
N GLY A 97 7.08 21.09 36.66
CA GLY A 97 6.91 22.54 36.73
C GLY A 97 8.16 23.36 36.40
N ARG A 98 9.27 22.71 36.04
CA ARG A 98 10.51 23.40 35.63
C ARG A 98 10.34 23.96 34.23
N LYS A 99 10.95 25.12 34.01
CA LYS A 99 11.10 25.71 32.69
C LYS A 99 11.92 24.75 31.82
N ARG A 100 11.52 24.59 30.55
CA ARG A 100 12.23 23.80 29.54
C ARG A 100 13.73 24.01 29.60
#